data_AF-A0A8C2JHW8-F1
#
_entry.id   AF-A0A8C2JHW8-F1
#
_cell.length_a   1.000
_cell.length_b   1.000
_cell.length_c   1.000
_cell.angle_alpha   90.00
_cell.angle_beta   90.00
_cell.angle_gamma   90.00
#
_symmetry.space_group_name_H-M   'P 1'
#
loop_
_entity.id
_entity.type
_entity.pdbx_description
1 polymer ?
#
loop_
_entity_poly.entity_id
_entity_poly.type
_entity_poly.pdbx_seq_one_letter_code
_entity_poly.pdbx_strand_id
1 'polypeptide(L)'
;ILLFLSNVKISISHVLALFNEFKNLAGYKINWHKSTLLPLNSPATNVQYPPSIPVSNVISYLGIKIYAKLSEITHKNYREISQKVTEDLQR
;
A
#
# COMPACT_ATOMS: atom_id res chain seq x y z
N ILE A 1 6.76 6.44 1.10
CA ILE A 1 5.83 7.26 0.28
C ILE A 1 4.52 6.50 0.13
N LEU A 2 3.39 7.19 0.06
CA LEU A 2 2.10 6.62 -0.31
C LEU A 2 1.69 7.26 -1.63
N LEU A 3 1.34 6.45 -2.63
CA LEU A 3 1.01 6.92 -3.97
C LEU A 3 -0.35 6.34 -4.39
N PHE A 4 -1.26 7.23 -4.80
CA PHE A 4 -2.53 6.84 -5.38
C PHE A 4 -2.45 6.94 -6.90
N LEU A 5 -2.88 5.88 -7.59
CA LEU A 5 -2.83 5.78 -9.03
C LEU A 5 -4.23 5.60 -9.61
N SER A 6 -4.67 6.58 -10.39
CA SER A 6 -5.82 6.43 -11.30
C SER A 6 -5.39 5.72 -12.59
N ASN A 7 -6.33 5.01 -13.22
CA ASN A 7 -6.11 4.32 -14.49
C ASN A 7 -4.83 3.45 -14.49
N VAL A 8 -4.75 2.51 -13.54
CA VAL A 8 -3.53 1.74 -13.24
C VAL A 8 -3.02 0.92 -14.41
N LYS A 9 -3.89 0.56 -15.37
CA LYS A 9 -3.50 -0.10 -16.63
C LYS A 9 -2.46 0.71 -17.43
N ILE A 10 -2.51 2.03 -17.33
CA ILE A 10 -1.59 2.95 -18.01
C ILE A 10 -0.56 3.49 -17.02
N SER A 11 -1.01 3.95 -15.85
CA SER A 11 -0.16 4.74 -14.95
C SER A 11 0.96 3.93 -14.29
N ILE A 12 0.79 2.63 -14.06
CA ILE A 12 1.81 1.82 -13.36
C ILE A 12 3.14 1.79 -14.12
N SER A 13 3.13 1.57 -15.44
CA SER A 13 4.35 1.50 -16.24
C SER A 13 5.09 2.83 -16.26
N HIS A 14 4.35 3.95 -16.35
CA HIS A 14 4.93 5.29 -16.33
C HIS A 14 5.59 5.60 -14.97
N VAL A 15 4.93 5.22 -13.87
CA VAL A 15 5.46 5.41 -12.52
C VAL A 15 6.72 4.57 -12.28
N LEU A 16 6.76 3.32 -12.77
CA LEU A 16 7.95 2.48 -12.67
C LEU A 16 9.13 3.06 -13.47
N ALA A 17 8.86 3.60 -14.66
CA ALA A 17 9.87 4.30 -15.46
C ALA A 17 10.40 5.55 -14.72
N LEU A 18 9.50 6.37 -14.17
CA LEU A 18 9.86 7.56 -13.39
C LEU A 18 10.74 7.20 -12.19
N PHE A 19 10.42 6.14 -11.46
CA PHE A 19 11.24 5.69 -10.33
C PHE A 19 12.62 5.20 -10.76
N ASN A 20 12.73 4.57 -11.93
CA ASN A 20 14.02 4.17 -12.47
C ASN A 20 14.87 5.36 -12.92
N GLU A 21 14.25 6.39 -13.50
CA GLU A 21 14.93 7.65 -13.85
C GLU A 21 15.38 8.39 -12.59
N PHE A 22 14.47 8.55 -11.62
CA PHE A 22 14.76 9.21 -10.34
C PHE A 22 15.90 8.53 -9.59
N LYS A 23 16.01 7.20 -9.69
CA LYS A 23 17.13 6.46 -9.11
C LYS A 23 18.48 6.93 -9.65
N ASN A 24 18.57 7.19 -10.96
CA ASN A 24 19.80 7.66 -11.58
C ASN A 24 20.10 9.12 -11.23
N LEU A 25 19.06 9.95 -11.08
CA LEU A 25 19.20 11.36 -10.73
C LEU A 25 19.60 11.58 -9.27
N ALA A 26 18.93 10.91 -8.34
CA ALA A 26 19.05 11.17 -6.90
C ALA A 26 19.91 10.14 -6.16
N GLY A 27 20.33 9.05 -6.82
CA GLY A 27 21.12 7.97 -6.21
C GLY A 27 20.33 7.07 -5.25
N TYR A 28 19.01 7.26 -5.12
CA TYR A 28 18.15 6.44 -4.26
C TYR A 28 17.43 5.33 -5.03
N LYS A 29 17.35 4.13 -4.45
CA LYS A 29 16.63 2.99 -5.05
C LYS A 29 15.42 2.60 -4.21
N ILE A 30 14.27 2.38 -4.86
CA ILE A 30 13.09 1.81 -4.20
C ILE A 30 13.36 0.35 -3.82
N ASN A 31 13.01 0.03 -2.57
CA ASN A 31 12.98 -1.33 -2.09
C ASN A 31 11.63 -1.98 -2.45
N TRP A 32 11.58 -2.69 -3.57
CA TRP A 32 10.36 -3.34 -4.06
C TRP A 32 9.81 -4.44 -3.16
N HIS A 33 10.66 -5.16 -2.40
CA HIS A 33 10.20 -6.21 -1.49
C HIS A 33 9.56 -5.65 -0.22
N LYS A 34 9.84 -4.39 0.15
CA LYS A 34 9.13 -3.65 1.21
C LYS A 34 7.98 -2.78 0.68
N SER A 35 7.84 -2.67 -0.64
CA SER A 35 6.71 -2.01 -1.28
C SER A 35 5.51 -2.94 -1.35
N THR A 36 4.33 -2.38 -1.59
CA THR A 36 3.12 -3.17 -1.79
C THR A 36 2.12 -2.41 -2.66
N LEU A 37 1.34 -3.15 -3.43
CA LEU A 37 0.23 -2.64 -4.24
C LEU A 37 -1.09 -3.03 -3.58
N LEU A 38 -2.00 -2.05 -3.50
CA LEU A 38 -3.34 -2.21 -2.97
C LEU A 38 -4.37 -1.90 -4.06
N PRO A 39 -4.89 -2.90 -4.79
CA PRO A 39 -5.94 -2.69 -5.78
C PRO A 39 -7.24 -2.25 -5.09
N LEU A 40 -7.76 -1.08 -5.47
CA LEU A 40 -8.96 -0.49 -4.85
C LEU A 40 -10.25 -0.70 -5.66
N ASN A 41 -10.15 -1.17 -6.89
CA ASN A 41 -11.30 -1.37 -7.78
C ASN A 41 -11.08 -2.58 -8.72
N SER A 42 -12.16 -3.08 -9.31
CA SER A 42 -12.12 -4.27 -10.18
C SER A 42 -11.16 -4.13 -11.37
N PRO A 43 -11.08 -2.97 -12.08
CA PRO A 43 -10.08 -2.79 -13.12
C PRO A 43 -8.64 -2.97 -12.61
N ALA A 44 -8.33 -2.48 -11.41
CA ALA A 44 -7.00 -2.62 -10.82
C ALA A 44 -6.68 -4.06 -10.40
N THR A 45 -7.67 -4.88 -10.07
CA THR A 45 -7.46 -6.30 -9.76
C THR A 45 -7.07 -7.12 -10.99
N ASN A 46 -7.52 -6.69 -12.18
CA ASN A 46 -7.29 -7.39 -13.44
C ASN A 46 -5.99 -6.95 -14.16
N VAL A 47 -5.19 -6.07 -13.55
CA VAL A 47 -3.91 -5.66 -14.11
C VAL A 47 -2.82 -6.64 -13.70
N GLN A 48 -2.00 -7.05 -14.67
CA GLN A 48 -0.81 -7.83 -14.39
C GLN A 48 0.31 -6.91 -13.88
N TYR A 49 0.60 -7.02 -12.58
CA TYR A 49 1.65 -6.24 -11.94
C TYR A 49 3.02 -6.92 -12.07
N PRO A 50 4.13 -6.16 -11.97
CA PRO A 50 5.46 -6.76 -11.89
C PRO A 50 5.55 -7.75 -10.72
N PRO A 51 6.11 -8.95 -10.93
CA PRO A 51 6.16 -9.99 -9.89
C PRO A 51 7.03 -9.61 -8.69
N SER A 52 7.88 -8.58 -8.85
CA SER A 52 8.76 -8.07 -7.79
C SER A 52 8.04 -7.23 -6.74
N ILE A 53 6.80 -6.82 -6.96
CA ILE A 53 6.04 -5.97 -6.03
C ILE A 53 4.85 -6.78 -5.48
N PRO A 54 4.82 -7.06 -4.17
CA PRO A 54 3.70 -7.77 -3.54
C PRO A 54 2.37 -7.04 -3.71
N VAL A 55 1.34 -7.79 -4.11
CA VAL A 55 -0.05 -7.32 -4.13
C VAL A 55 -0.74 -7.81 -2.86
N SER A 56 -1.41 -6.91 -2.15
CA SER A 56 -2.11 -7.22 -0.90
C SER A 56 -3.46 -6.51 -0.84
N ASN A 57 -4.41 -7.07 -0.08
CA ASN A 57 -5.69 -6.42 0.22
C ASN A 57 -5.63 -5.51 1.45
N VAL A 58 -4.48 -5.47 2.12
CA VAL A 58 -4.21 -4.64 3.30
C VAL A 58 -2.76 -4.15 3.29
N ILE A 59 -2.55 -2.90 3.65
CA ILE A 59 -1.22 -2.30 3.81
C ILE A 59 -1.14 -1.59 5.15
N SER A 60 0.03 -1.54 5.77
CA SER A 60 0.26 -0.77 6.99
C SER A 60 1.00 0.52 6.65
N TYR A 61 0.44 1.66 7.07
CA TYR A 61 1.06 2.98 6.88
C TYR A 61 0.94 3.78 8.17
N LEU A 62 2.08 4.19 8.73
CA LEU A 62 2.17 4.97 9.97
C LEU A 62 1.34 4.38 11.13
N GLY A 63 1.36 3.05 11.28
CA GLY A 63 0.63 2.33 12.33
C GLY A 63 -0.85 2.06 12.03
N ILE A 64 -1.37 2.52 10.89
CA ILE A 64 -2.76 2.29 10.47
C ILE A 64 -2.80 1.24 9.36
N LYS A 65 -3.70 0.26 9.49
CA LYS A 65 -3.99 -0.72 8.45
C LYS A 65 -5.00 -0.15 7.46
N ILE A 66 -4.60 0.05 6.22
CA ILE A 66 -5.47 0.48 5.11
C ILE A 66 -5.92 -0.77 4.36
N TYR A 67 -7.23 -0.95 4.24
CA TYR A 67 -7.86 -2.11 3.58
C TYR A 67 -8.43 -1.68 2.23
N ALA A 68 -8.48 -2.61 1.26
CA ALA A 68 -9.11 -2.36 -0.04
C ALA A 68 -10.59 -1.95 0.11
N LYS A 69 -11.29 -2.56 1.07
CA LYS A 69 -12.65 -2.15 1.46
C LYS A 69 -12.58 -1.03 2.50
N LEU A 70 -12.72 0.21 2.03
CA LEU A 70 -12.55 1.41 2.84
C LEU A 70 -13.48 1.46 4.06
N SER A 71 -14.70 0.92 3.95
CA SER A 71 -15.65 0.84 5.06
C SER A 71 -15.16 -0.01 6.23
N GLU A 72 -14.13 -0.84 6.02
CA GLU A 72 -13.56 -1.69 7.06
C GLU A 72 -12.43 -1.03 7.86
N ILE A 73 -11.86 0.06 7.34
CA ILE A 73 -10.66 0.69 7.91
C ILE A 73 -10.94 1.17 9.34
N THR A 74 -11.98 1.98 9.53
CA THR A 74 -12.26 2.60 10.83
C THR A 74 -12.52 1.55 11.91
N HIS A 75 -13.43 0.61 11.68
CA HIS A 75 -13.82 -0.34 12.72
C HIS A 75 -12.71 -1.34 13.06
N LYS A 76 -11.91 -1.79 12.08
CA LYS A 76 -10.81 -2.74 12.32
C LYS A 76 -9.68 -2.10 13.10
N ASN A 77 -9.25 -0.91 12.69
CA ASN A 77 -8.18 -0.20 13.39
C ASN A 77 -8.61 0.23 14.78
N TYR A 78 -9.83 0.77 14.93
CA TYR A 78 -10.36 1.15 16.23
C TYR A 78 -10.40 -0.04 17.20
N ARG A 79 -10.98 -1.16 16.77
CA ARG A 79 -11.06 -2.38 17.59
C ARG A 79 -9.68 -2.84 18.06
N GLU A 80 -8.70 -2.91 17.16
CA GLU A 80 -7.34 -3.36 17.48
C GLU A 80 -6.64 -2.41 18.47
N ILE A 81 -6.79 -1.10 18.29
CA ILE A 81 -6.19 -0.10 19.19
C ILE A 81 -6.87 -0.15 20.56
N SER A 82 -8.20 -0.22 20.62
CA SER A 82 -8.94 -0.31 21.89
C SER A 82 -8.56 -1.56 22.69
N GLN A 83 -8.37 -2.70 22.01
CA GLN A 83 -7.90 -3.93 22.66
C GLN A 83 -6.51 -3.74 23.27
N LYS A 84 -5.55 -3.22 22.49
CA LYS A 84 -4.19 -2.95 23.00
C LYS A 84 -4.18 -2.01 24.20
N VAL A 85 -4.94 -0.91 24.14
CA VAL A 85 -5.06 0.03 25.27
C VAL A 85 -5.65 -0.65 26.50
N THR A 86 -6.65 -1.53 26.32
CA THR A 86 -7.27 -2.27 27.44
C THR A 86 -6.29 -3.25 28.06
N GLU A 87 -5.53 -3.98 27.25
CA GLU A 87 -4.50 -4.92 27.71
C GLU A 87 -3.36 -4.18 28.44
N ASP A 88 -2.92 -3.04 27.92
CA ASP A 88 -1.88 -2.21 28.53
C ASP A 88 -2.32 -1.63 29.89
N LEU A 89 -3.62 -1.33 30.08
CA LEU A 89 -4.16 -0.86 31.36
C LEU A 89 -4.35 -1.97 32.40
N GLN A 90 -4.39 -3.23 31.98
CA GLN A 90 -4.51 -4.39 32.87
C GLN A 90 -3.15 -4.92 33.37
N ARG A 91 -2.05 -4.35 32.87
CA ARG A 91 -0.68 -4.75 33.18
C ARG A 91 -0.05 -3.87 34.26
#